data_AF-A0A2G9T858-F1
#
_entry.id   AF-A0A2G9T858-F1
#
_cell.length_a   1.000
_cell.length_b   1.000
_cell.length_c   1.000
_cell.angle_alpha   90.00
_cell.angle_beta   90.00
_cell.angle_gamma   90.00
#
_symmetry.space_group_name_H-M   'P 1'
#
loop_
_entity.id
_entity.type
_entity.pdbx_description
1 polymer ?
#
loop_
_entity_poly.entity_id
_entity_poly.type
_entity_poly.pdbx_seq_one_letter_code
_entity_poly.pdbx_strand_id
1 'polypeptide(L)'
;MRSERRHLTLPYHFLQSVMFDGNTEYFEMPDVLSGSQTKVSSLTLAFYSGVFSFAGYSYLNFVTEELKDPYRSEFAFLILFELLKLLTMLRFRNLPRAIYISLPAVTLIYMLVNMAYFAVLSVDEILESDAVAVTFAKKVMGPFAPVMPFFVACSCFGSLNGILFTSSRMFFAGA
;
A
#
# COMPACT_ATOMS: atom_id res chain seq x y z
N MET A 1 -19.97 -13.92 -37.96
CA MET A 1 -19.09 -12.74 -38.13
C MET A 1 -19.47 -11.64 -37.14
N ARG A 2 -19.30 -11.85 -35.83
CA ARG A 2 -19.65 -10.87 -34.78
C ARG A 2 -18.69 -10.92 -33.58
N SER A 3 -17.44 -11.35 -33.79
CA SER A 3 -16.44 -11.48 -32.72
C SER A 3 -15.33 -10.41 -32.74
N GLU A 4 -15.43 -9.38 -33.59
CA GLU A 4 -14.32 -8.42 -33.80
C GLU A 4 -14.61 -6.96 -33.36
N ARG A 5 -15.68 -6.70 -32.58
CA ARG A 5 -16.04 -5.33 -32.15
C ARG A 5 -15.88 -5.02 -30.65
N ARG A 6 -15.05 -5.78 -29.91
CA ARG A 6 -14.73 -5.47 -28.50
C ARG A 6 -13.42 -4.70 -28.28
N HIS A 7 -12.71 -4.29 -29.34
CA HIS A 7 -11.42 -3.60 -29.22
C HIS A 7 -11.49 -2.06 -29.17
N LEU A 8 -12.67 -1.43 -29.10
CA LEU A 8 -12.79 0.03 -29.22
C LEU A 8 -13.84 0.68 -28.30
N THR A 9 -14.08 0.12 -27.11
CA THR A 9 -14.81 0.82 -26.05
C THR A 9 -13.81 1.38 -25.06
N LEU A 10 -13.80 2.71 -24.94
CA LEU A 10 -12.82 3.51 -24.23
C LEU A 10 -12.56 3.05 -22.77
N PRO A 11 -11.34 3.24 -22.26
CA PRO A 11 -10.88 2.72 -20.96
C PRO A 11 -11.74 3.10 -19.75
N TYR A 12 -12.42 4.24 -19.78
CA TYR A 12 -13.28 4.70 -18.67
C TYR A 12 -14.59 3.90 -18.54
N HIS A 13 -15.08 3.29 -19.63
CA HIS A 13 -16.31 2.51 -19.60
C HIS A 13 -16.12 1.17 -18.88
N PHE A 14 -14.89 0.62 -18.91
CA PHE A 14 -14.55 -0.64 -18.23
C PHE A 14 -14.46 -0.48 -16.70
N LEU A 15 -13.89 0.64 -16.22
CA LEU A 15 -13.92 0.98 -14.79
C LEU A 15 -15.36 1.18 -14.28
N GLN A 16 -16.21 1.80 -15.09
CA GLN A 16 -17.61 1.99 -14.76
C GLN A 16 -18.39 0.67 -14.78
N SER A 17 -18.11 -0.27 -15.71
CA SER A 17 -18.75 -1.59 -15.70
C SER A 17 -18.27 -2.50 -14.56
N VAL A 18 -17.01 -2.38 -14.13
CA VAL A 18 -16.48 -3.15 -12.98
C VAL A 18 -17.01 -2.59 -11.64
N MET A 19 -17.16 -1.27 -11.50
CA MET A 19 -17.69 -0.65 -10.27
C MET A 19 -19.23 -0.61 -10.21
N PHE A 20 -19.95 -0.55 -11.33
CA PHE A 20 -21.41 -0.38 -11.36
C PHE A 20 -22.21 -1.52 -12.03
N ASP A 21 -21.64 -2.26 -13.00
CA ASP A 21 -22.35 -3.36 -13.68
C ASP A 21 -22.01 -4.76 -13.12
N GLY A 22 -21.06 -4.89 -12.18
CA GLY A 22 -20.79 -6.16 -11.51
C GLY A 22 -20.22 -7.24 -12.43
N ASN A 23 -19.32 -6.89 -13.36
CA ASN A 23 -18.61 -7.90 -14.15
C ASN A 23 -17.61 -8.67 -13.27
N THR A 24 -18.10 -9.71 -12.57
CA THR A 24 -17.38 -10.55 -11.60
C THR A 24 -16.67 -11.75 -12.26
N GLU A 25 -16.40 -11.73 -13.57
CA GLU A 25 -15.75 -12.86 -14.25
C GLU A 25 -14.38 -13.24 -13.64
N TYR A 26 -13.69 -12.32 -12.96
CA TYR A 26 -12.46 -12.60 -12.18
C TYR A 26 -12.68 -12.91 -10.70
N PHE A 27 -13.89 -12.64 -10.17
CA PHE A 27 -14.31 -13.01 -8.80
C PHE A 27 -15.00 -14.37 -8.74
N GLU A 28 -15.52 -14.89 -9.86
CA GLU A 28 -16.01 -16.26 -10.03
C GLU A 28 -14.89 -17.16 -10.57
N MET A 29 -13.93 -17.52 -9.73
CA MET A 29 -12.88 -18.49 -10.05
C MET A 29 -12.75 -19.53 -8.91
N PRO A 30 -12.34 -20.78 -9.21
CA PRO A 30 -12.37 -21.88 -8.25
C PRO A 30 -11.57 -21.53 -7.00
N ASP A 31 -12.15 -21.86 -5.83
CA ASP A 31 -11.62 -21.77 -4.47
C ASP A 31 -10.27 -21.04 -4.36
N VAL A 32 -10.22 -19.80 -3.83
CA VAL A 32 -8.98 -19.01 -3.61
C VAL A 32 -7.87 -19.75 -2.82
N LEU A 33 -8.22 -20.90 -2.26
CA LEU A 33 -7.38 -21.83 -1.52
C LEU A 33 -6.80 -22.95 -2.39
N SER A 34 -7.29 -23.16 -3.61
CA SER A 34 -6.86 -24.19 -4.55
C SER A 34 -5.48 -23.85 -5.13
N GLY A 35 -4.43 -24.39 -4.50
CA GLY A 35 -3.03 -24.09 -4.81
C GLY A 35 -2.29 -23.29 -3.73
N SER A 36 -2.94 -22.99 -2.61
CA SER A 36 -2.31 -22.32 -1.47
C SER A 36 -1.18 -23.18 -0.89
N GLN A 37 0.02 -22.60 -0.76
CA GLN A 37 1.13 -23.26 -0.08
C GLN A 37 1.04 -23.03 1.42
N THR A 38 0.75 -24.09 2.17
CA THR A 38 0.66 -24.08 3.65
C THR A 38 2.03 -24.21 4.34
N LYS A 39 3.13 -24.18 3.57
CA LYS A 39 4.48 -24.26 4.13
C LYS A 39 4.79 -23.00 4.93
N VAL A 40 5.34 -23.19 6.13
CA VAL A 40 5.74 -22.10 7.03
C VAL A 40 6.71 -21.13 6.35
N SER A 41 7.62 -21.62 5.50
CA SER A 41 8.57 -20.78 4.75
C SER A 41 7.87 -19.82 3.79
N SER A 42 6.89 -20.30 3.02
CA SER A 42 6.09 -19.49 2.10
C SER A 42 5.28 -18.45 2.85
N LEU A 43 4.72 -18.82 4.00
CA LEU A 43 3.98 -17.91 4.87
C LEU A 43 4.90 -16.80 5.43
N THR A 44 6.08 -17.16 5.93
CA THR A 44 7.07 -16.18 6.43
C THR A 44 7.50 -15.21 5.33
N LEU A 45 7.71 -15.68 4.10
CA LEU A 45 8.08 -14.82 2.98
C LEU A 45 6.95 -13.85 2.61
N ALA A 46 5.70 -14.33 2.61
CA ALA A 46 4.52 -13.50 2.37
C ALA A 46 4.33 -12.44 3.48
N PHE A 47 4.56 -12.81 4.74
CA PHE A 47 4.56 -11.84 5.84
C PHE A 47 5.69 -10.83 5.70
N TYR A 48 6.89 -11.26 5.30
CA TYR A 48 8.03 -10.37 5.12
C TYR A 48 7.77 -9.32 4.03
N SER A 49 7.24 -9.71 2.87
CA SER A 49 6.87 -8.77 1.80
C SER A 49 5.74 -7.83 2.23
N GLY A 50 4.77 -8.34 3.00
CA GLY A 50 3.72 -7.52 3.62
C GLY A 50 4.29 -6.47 4.56
N VAL A 51 5.15 -6.85 5.51
CA VAL A 51 5.76 -5.92 6.48
C VAL A 51 6.71 -4.93 5.80
N PHE A 52 7.46 -5.35 4.79
CA PHE A 52 8.32 -4.47 4.00
C PHE A 52 7.53 -3.31 3.37
N SER A 53 6.30 -3.57 2.96
CA SER A 53 5.42 -2.55 2.38
C SER A 53 5.03 -1.44 3.36
N PHE A 54 5.09 -1.71 4.67
CA PHE A 54 4.87 -0.73 5.74
C PHE A 54 6.19 -0.19 6.31
N ALA A 55 7.35 -0.55 5.75
CA ALA A 55 8.64 -0.09 6.24
C ALA A 55 8.73 1.45 6.20
N GLY A 56 9.28 2.03 7.27
CA GLY A 56 9.48 3.48 7.39
C GLY A 56 8.76 4.13 8.58
N TYR A 57 7.92 3.41 9.31
CA TYR A 57 7.36 3.86 10.59
C TYR A 57 8.45 4.27 11.60
N SER A 58 9.63 3.63 11.54
CA SER A 58 10.77 3.98 12.41
C SER A 58 11.30 5.39 12.15
N TYR A 59 11.12 5.94 10.94
CA TYR A 59 11.56 7.29 10.60
C TYR A 59 10.71 8.38 11.24
N LEU A 60 9.46 8.07 11.61
CA LEU A 60 8.60 9.00 12.34
C LEU A 60 9.30 9.50 13.60
N ASN A 61 10.03 8.62 14.31
CA ASN A 61 10.75 8.93 15.54
C ASN A 61 11.74 10.11 15.37
N PHE A 62 12.38 10.25 14.20
CA PHE A 62 13.33 11.33 13.93
C PHE A 62 12.67 12.65 13.51
N VAL A 63 11.46 12.59 12.94
CA VAL A 63 10.70 13.78 12.53
C VAL A 63 9.86 14.33 13.69
N THR A 64 9.67 13.56 14.76
CA THR A 64 8.94 14.00 15.96
C THR A 64 9.55 15.21 16.65
N GLU A 65 10.86 15.39 16.54
CA GLU A 65 11.59 16.51 17.15
C GLU A 65 11.29 17.84 16.43
N GLU A 66 10.72 17.80 15.22
CA GLU A 66 10.34 18.94 14.39
C GLU A 66 8.84 19.32 14.52
N LEU A 67 8.08 18.62 15.36
CA LEU A 67 6.64 18.83 15.48
C LEU A 67 6.34 20.09 16.33
N LYS A 68 5.69 21.10 15.74
CA LYS A 68 5.15 22.26 16.48
C LYS A 68 4.08 21.81 17.49
N ASP A 69 4.24 22.23 18.75
CA ASP A 69 3.28 22.03 19.87
C ASP A 69 2.73 20.59 20.02
N PRO A 70 3.56 19.62 20.43
CA PRO A 70 3.18 18.20 20.52
C PRO A 70 2.18 17.88 21.66
N TYR A 71 1.73 18.88 22.40
CA TYR A 71 0.94 18.72 23.62
C TYR A 71 -0.54 19.08 23.48
N ARG A 72 -1.07 19.60 22.37
CA ARG A 72 -2.48 20.02 22.30
C ARG A 72 -3.37 19.06 21.50
N SER A 73 -4.04 18.14 22.19
CA SER A 73 -5.37 17.62 21.82
C SER A 73 -5.93 16.76 22.96
N GLU A 74 -7.23 16.90 23.21
CA GLU A 74 -8.02 16.08 24.15
C GLU A 74 -8.61 14.86 23.41
N PHE A 75 -9.36 14.04 24.15
CA PHE A 75 -9.88 12.71 23.81
C PHE A 75 -8.89 11.57 23.98
N ALA A 76 -9.09 10.90 25.10
CA ALA A 76 -8.51 9.63 25.49
C ALA A 76 -9.70 8.74 25.86
N PHE A 77 -9.90 7.66 25.12
CA PHE A 77 -10.74 6.56 25.57
C PHE A 77 -10.10 5.26 25.07
N LEU A 78 -9.58 4.44 25.99
CA LEU A 78 -9.88 3.00 26.11
C LEU A 78 -8.93 2.28 27.09
N ILE A 79 -9.56 1.42 27.89
CA ILE A 79 -9.15 0.79 29.15
C ILE A 79 -8.48 -0.58 28.92
N LEU A 80 -7.41 -0.66 28.12
CA LEU A 80 -6.57 -1.88 28.07
C LEU A 80 -5.09 -1.60 27.78
N PHE A 81 -4.73 -0.33 27.57
CA PHE A 81 -3.45 0.11 27.01
C PHE A 81 -2.51 0.75 28.05
N GLU A 82 -2.69 0.52 29.35
CA GLU A 82 -1.87 1.17 30.39
C GLU A 82 -0.49 0.49 30.63
N LEU A 83 -0.35 -0.81 30.35
CA LEU A 83 0.93 -1.51 30.54
C LEU A 83 1.94 -1.27 29.39
N LEU A 84 1.47 -1.04 28.16
CA LEU A 84 2.33 -0.67 27.02
C LEU A 84 2.65 0.85 26.99
N LYS A 85 1.83 1.66 27.68
CA LYS A 85 2.08 3.09 27.86
C LYS A 85 3.37 3.36 28.63
N LEU A 86 3.77 2.54 29.60
CA LEU A 86 4.93 2.85 30.44
C LEU A 86 6.26 2.95 29.66
N LEU A 87 6.42 2.21 28.56
CA LEU A 87 7.59 2.30 27.68
C LEU A 87 7.46 3.36 26.58
N THR A 88 6.25 3.88 26.33
CA THR A 88 5.97 4.89 25.28
C THR A 88 5.60 6.28 25.83
N MET A 89 5.43 6.43 27.16
CA MET A 89 4.93 7.65 27.81
C MET A 89 5.93 8.82 27.85
N LEU A 90 7.22 8.60 27.58
CA LEU A 90 8.23 9.66 27.66
C LEU A 90 8.40 10.51 26.40
N ARG A 91 7.72 10.21 25.27
CA ARG A 91 7.97 10.92 24.01
C ARG A 91 6.96 12.02 23.66
N PHE A 92 5.70 11.82 23.21
CA PHE A 92 4.81 12.97 22.90
C PHE A 92 3.31 12.59 22.92
N ARG A 93 2.39 13.53 23.18
CA ARG A 93 0.91 13.29 23.28
C ARG A 93 0.21 13.26 21.91
N ASN A 94 0.65 14.08 20.96
CA ASN A 94 0.08 14.16 19.61
C ASN A 94 0.60 13.05 18.67
N LEU A 95 1.76 12.49 18.96
CA LEU A 95 2.37 11.41 18.17
C LEU A 95 1.55 10.10 18.16
N PRO A 96 1.14 9.52 19.30
CA PRO A 96 0.36 8.27 19.29
C PRO A 96 -0.99 8.44 18.60
N ARG A 97 -1.58 9.65 18.61
CA ARG A 97 -2.81 9.94 17.86
C ARG A 97 -2.58 9.93 16.35
N ALA A 98 -1.50 10.54 15.89
CA ALA A 98 -1.13 10.54 14.48
C ALA A 98 -0.93 9.10 13.97
N ILE A 99 -0.26 8.26 14.75
CA ILE A 99 -0.05 6.83 14.44
C ILE A 99 -1.38 6.06 14.37
N TYR A 100 -2.28 6.30 15.32
CA TYR A 100 -3.58 5.62 15.35
C TYR A 100 -4.47 5.98 14.15
N ILE A 101 -4.31 7.16 13.57
CA ILE A 101 -5.07 7.58 12.39
C ILE A 101 -4.37 7.11 11.10
N SER A 102 -3.03 7.24 11.02
CA SER A 102 -2.28 6.93 9.81
C SER A 102 -2.18 5.44 9.51
N LEU A 103 -1.93 4.59 10.51
CA LEU A 103 -1.80 3.14 10.32
C LEU A 103 -3.05 2.49 9.70
N PRO A 104 -4.27 2.67 10.23
CA PRO A 104 -5.46 2.08 9.62
C PRO A 104 -5.78 2.70 8.25
N ALA A 105 -5.51 3.99 8.05
CA ALA A 105 -5.73 4.63 6.75
C ALA A 105 -4.81 4.03 5.67
N VAL A 106 -3.53 3.82 5.98
CA VAL A 106 -2.58 3.16 5.06
C VAL A 106 -3.02 1.73 4.80
N THR A 107 -3.36 0.95 5.84
CA THR A 107 -3.84 -0.43 5.67
C THR A 107 -5.07 -0.50 4.77
N LEU A 108 -6.02 0.43 4.92
CA LEU A 108 -7.22 0.48 4.08
C LEU A 108 -6.87 0.76 2.61
N ILE A 109 -5.98 1.73 2.34
CA ILE A 109 -5.54 2.02 0.97
C ILE A 109 -4.84 0.80 0.35
N TYR A 110 -3.98 0.11 1.11
CA TYR A 110 -3.30 -1.10 0.62
C TYR A 110 -4.29 -2.23 0.31
N MET A 111 -5.32 -2.42 1.13
CA MET A 111 -6.38 -3.39 0.85
C MET A 111 -7.17 -3.04 -0.41
N LEU A 112 -7.52 -1.76 -0.59
CA LEU A 112 -8.24 -1.29 -1.77
C LEU A 112 -7.42 -1.46 -3.05
N VAL A 113 -6.13 -1.15 -3.03
CA VAL A 113 -5.24 -1.31 -4.20
C VAL A 113 -5.10 -2.79 -4.57
N ASN A 114 -4.90 -3.68 -3.60
CA ASN A 114 -4.84 -5.12 -3.87
C ASN A 114 -6.17 -5.64 -4.44
N MET A 115 -7.32 -5.19 -3.92
CA MET A 115 -8.63 -5.53 -4.47
C MET A 115 -8.80 -5.04 -5.92
N ALA A 116 -8.32 -3.82 -6.22
CA ALA A 116 -8.35 -3.28 -7.58
C ALA A 116 -7.48 -4.09 -8.56
N TYR A 117 -6.31 -4.58 -8.12
CA TYR A 117 -5.47 -5.44 -8.96
C TYR A 117 -6.15 -6.76 -9.31
N PHE A 118 -6.72 -7.46 -8.32
CA PHE A 118 -7.41 -8.73 -8.57
C PHE A 118 -8.70 -8.58 -9.38
N ALA A 119 -9.31 -7.39 -9.39
CA ALA A 119 -10.50 -7.12 -10.22
C ALA A 119 -10.18 -7.02 -11.73
N VAL A 120 -8.93 -6.75 -12.10
CA VAL A 120 -8.53 -6.45 -13.50
C VAL A 120 -7.52 -7.44 -14.06
N LEU A 121 -6.71 -8.06 -13.21
CA LEU A 121 -5.63 -8.98 -13.58
C LEU A 121 -5.90 -10.37 -13.00
N SER A 122 -5.60 -11.42 -13.78
CA SER A 122 -5.61 -12.80 -13.25
C SER A 122 -4.37 -13.06 -12.38
N VAL A 123 -4.41 -14.13 -11.58
CA VAL A 123 -3.29 -14.51 -10.70
C VAL A 123 -2.03 -14.79 -11.52
N ASP A 124 -2.15 -15.49 -12.65
CA ASP A 124 -1.01 -15.80 -13.52
C ASP A 124 -0.35 -14.53 -14.07
N GLU A 125 -1.14 -13.54 -14.50
CA GLU A 125 -0.62 -12.26 -15.00
C GLU A 125 0.08 -11.44 -13.90
N ILE A 126 -0.39 -11.52 -12.66
CA ILE A 126 0.26 -10.86 -11.52
C ILE A 126 1.60 -11.52 -11.21
N LEU A 127 1.67 -12.86 -11.26
CA LEU A 127 2.88 -13.62 -10.97
C LEU A 127 3.95 -13.51 -12.08
N GLU A 128 3.53 -13.36 -13.34
CA GLU A 128 4.44 -13.16 -14.48
C GLU A 128 4.90 -11.70 -14.63
N SER A 129 4.20 -10.75 -14.01
CA SER A 129 4.50 -9.32 -14.14
C SER A 129 5.59 -8.84 -13.17
N ASP A 130 6.71 -8.35 -13.72
CA ASP A 130 7.74 -7.65 -12.93
C ASP A 130 7.21 -6.35 -12.29
N ALA A 131 6.23 -5.69 -12.92
CA ALA A 131 5.64 -4.43 -12.47
C ALA A 131 4.11 -4.44 -12.60
N VAL A 132 3.44 -4.98 -11.59
CA VAL A 132 1.97 -5.15 -11.53
C VAL A 132 1.21 -3.85 -11.84
N ALA A 133 1.68 -2.71 -11.30
CA ALA A 133 1.09 -1.40 -11.54
C ALA A 133 1.11 -0.98 -13.03
N VAL A 134 2.17 -1.33 -13.76
CA VAL A 134 2.31 -1.00 -15.17
C VAL A 134 1.43 -1.91 -16.02
N THR A 135 1.38 -3.20 -15.70
CA THR A 135 0.48 -4.16 -16.37
C THR A 135 -0.98 -3.77 -16.16
N PHE A 136 -1.35 -3.35 -14.94
CA PHE A 136 -2.66 -2.79 -14.63
C PHE A 136 -2.96 -1.55 -15.49
N ALA A 137 -2.05 -0.57 -15.53
CA ALA A 137 -2.26 0.65 -16.31
C ALA A 137 -2.35 0.41 -17.82
N LYS A 138 -1.62 -0.57 -18.36
CA LYS A 138 -1.76 -0.97 -19.77
C LYS A 138 -3.17 -1.45 -20.10
N LYS A 139 -3.78 -2.25 -19.21
CA LYS A 139 -5.16 -2.73 -19.38
C LYS A 139 -6.20 -1.62 -19.16
N VAL A 140 -6.00 -0.77 -18.16
CA VAL A 140 -7.00 0.23 -17.74
C VAL A 140 -6.89 1.54 -18.50
N MET A 141 -5.70 2.01 -18.85
CA MET A 141 -5.48 3.36 -19.40
C MET A 141 -5.07 3.35 -20.88
N GLY A 142 -4.77 2.18 -21.46
CA GLY A 142 -4.45 2.02 -22.88
C GLY A 142 -3.33 2.98 -23.35
N PRO A 143 -3.62 3.98 -24.20
CA PRO A 143 -2.62 4.93 -24.70
C PRO A 143 -1.91 5.75 -23.60
N PHE A 144 -2.58 5.98 -22.47
CA PHE A 144 -2.02 6.73 -21.33
C PHE A 144 -1.23 5.84 -20.35
N ALA A 145 -1.04 4.56 -20.65
CA ALA A 145 -0.24 3.64 -19.84
C ALA A 145 1.17 4.15 -19.42
N PRO A 146 1.95 4.90 -20.25
CA PRO A 146 3.28 5.38 -19.83
C PRO A 146 3.24 6.45 -18.73
N VAL A 147 2.07 7.00 -18.40
CA VAL A 147 1.92 7.94 -17.28
C VAL A 147 2.12 7.24 -15.93
N MET A 148 1.67 5.99 -15.81
CA MET A 148 1.80 5.21 -14.57
C MET A 148 3.27 4.99 -14.14
N PRO A 149 4.17 4.46 -15.00
CA PRO A 149 5.57 4.28 -14.63
C PRO A 149 6.28 5.60 -14.33
N PHE A 150 5.86 6.72 -14.93
CA PHE A 150 6.38 8.05 -14.58
C PHE A 150 6.08 8.41 -13.12
N PHE A 151 4.82 8.30 -12.69
CA PHE A 151 4.45 8.58 -11.29
C PHE A 151 5.09 7.60 -10.31
N VAL A 152 5.15 6.31 -10.66
CA VAL A 152 5.83 5.29 -9.85
C VAL A 152 7.32 5.65 -9.70
N ALA A 153 8.00 6.03 -10.79
CA ALA A 153 9.40 6.45 -10.75
C ALA A 153 9.61 7.70 -9.87
N CYS A 154 8.75 8.72 -10.00
CA CYS A 154 8.79 9.90 -9.13
C CYS A 154 8.61 9.54 -7.65
N SER A 155 7.69 8.61 -7.34
CA SER A 155 7.48 8.12 -5.97
C SER A 155 8.72 7.41 -5.43
N CYS A 156 9.33 6.50 -6.21
CA CYS A 156 10.55 5.80 -5.82
C CYS A 156 11.71 6.78 -5.60
N PHE A 157 11.87 7.77 -6.48
CA PHE A 157 12.89 8.80 -6.35
C PHE A 157 12.69 9.66 -5.09
N GLY A 158 11.46 10.05 -4.79
CA GLY A 158 11.11 10.76 -3.56
C GLY A 158 11.46 9.97 -2.30
N SER A 159 11.12 8.68 -2.28
CA SER A 159 11.48 7.78 -1.17
C SER A 159 12.99 7.65 -0.99
N LEU A 160 13.74 7.46 -2.07
CA LEU A 160 15.21 7.37 -2.03
C LEU A 160 15.84 8.66 -1.48
N ASN A 161 15.35 9.82 -1.91
CA ASN A 161 15.84 11.11 -1.41
C ASN A 161 15.60 11.28 0.10
N GLY A 162 14.41 10.90 0.59
CA GLY A 162 14.10 10.91 2.03
C GLY A 162 14.99 9.98 2.85
N ILE A 163 15.32 8.81 2.32
CA ILE A 163 16.22 7.85 2.97
C ILE A 163 17.65 8.41 3.04
N LEU A 164 18.15 9.05 1.97
CA LEU A 164 19.49 9.64 1.95
C LEU A 164 19.66 10.70 3.06
N PHE A 165 18.73 11.64 3.18
CA PHE A 165 18.78 12.65 4.26
C PHE A 165 18.69 12.04 5.66
N THR A 166 17.96 10.94 5.81
CA THR A 166 17.85 10.28 7.11
C THR A 166 19.13 9.49 7.45
N SER A 167 19.74 8.84 6.45
CA SER A 167 21.00 8.12 6.63
C SER A 167 22.15 9.04 7.06
N SER A 168 22.25 10.25 6.51
CA SER A 168 23.29 11.21 6.91
C SER A 168 23.15 11.64 8.38
N ARG A 169 21.92 11.79 8.89
CA ARG A 169 21.67 12.09 10.32
C ARG A 169 22.14 10.97 11.24
N MET A 170 21.95 9.71 10.84
CA MET A 170 22.40 8.56 11.63
C MET A 170 23.93 8.51 11.75
N PHE A 171 24.67 8.78 10.67
CA PHE A 171 26.13 8.80 10.72
C PHE A 171 26.68 9.96 11.57
N PHE A 172 26.04 11.13 11.55
CA PHE A 172 26.44 12.26 12.39
C PHE A 172 26.20 12.01 13.88
N ALA A 173 25.11 11.33 14.24
CA ALA A 173 24.80 11.01 15.65
C ALA A 173 25.68 9.89 16.24
N GLY A 174 26.33 9.09 15.39
CA GLY A 174 27.18 7.97 15.80
C GLY A 174 28.68 8.26 15.84
N ALA A 175 29.12 9.39 15.29
CA ALA A 175 30.52 9.84 15.28
C ALA A 175 30.79 10.83 16.42
#